data_AF-A0A839E0R8-F1
#
_entry.id   AF-A0A839E0R8-F1
#
_cell.length_a   1.000
_cell.length_b   1.000
_cell.length_c   1.000
_cell.angle_alpha   90.00
_cell.angle_beta   90.00
_cell.angle_gamma   90.00
#
_symmetry.space_group_name_H-M   'P 1'
#
loop_
_entity.id
_entity.type
_entity.pdbx_description
1 polymer ?
#
loop_
_entity_poly.entity_id
_entity_poly.type
_entity_poly.pdbx_seq_one_letter_code
_entity_poly.pdbx_strand_id
1 'polypeptide(L)'
;MSAVSRVNDVGGQQGFGTITPDPDEAPAFHADWQARVFALNSVLIRRGVYNLDEFRDAVERVPPRDYLAASYYERWLTAVKTLLREKGALEDTEPDELTELPERFGAETSTDTERDEHG
;
A
#
# COMPACT_ATOMS: atom_id res chain seq x y z
N MET A 1 29.17 13.89 -7.91
CA MET A 1 28.52 12.60 -7.57
C MET A 1 27.21 12.55 -8.35
N SER A 2 27.03 11.56 -9.23
CA SER A 2 25.77 11.42 -9.97
C SER A 2 24.67 11.08 -8.96
N ALA A 3 23.60 11.88 -8.90
CA ALA A 3 22.42 11.51 -8.13
C ALA A 3 21.81 10.28 -8.80
N VAL A 4 21.85 9.13 -8.13
CA VAL A 4 21.15 7.93 -8.58
C VAL A 4 19.67 8.25 -8.51
N SER A 5 18.94 8.12 -9.63
CA SER A 5 17.49 8.34 -9.64
C SER A 5 16.81 7.32 -8.72
N ARG A 6 15.77 7.75 -8.00
CA ARG A 6 14.98 6.86 -7.14
C ARG A 6 14.13 5.92 -8.00
N VAL A 7 13.78 4.76 -7.45
CA VAL A 7 13.11 3.67 -8.18
C VAL A 7 11.72 4.03 -8.73
N ASN A 8 11.08 5.07 -8.18
CA ASN A 8 9.81 5.59 -8.67
C ASN A 8 9.94 6.37 -9.99
N ASP A 9 11.13 6.88 -10.30
CA ASP A 9 11.41 7.65 -11.52
C ASP A 9 11.68 6.71 -12.70
N VAL A 10 10.60 6.09 -13.17
CA VAL A 10 10.61 5.13 -14.30
C VAL A 10 10.34 5.80 -15.65
N GLY A 11 10.27 7.14 -15.70
CA GLY A 11 10.01 7.90 -16.91
C GLY A 11 11.06 7.62 -17.99
N GLY A 12 10.63 7.06 -19.13
CA GLY A 12 11.54 6.74 -20.23
C GLY A 12 12.37 5.46 -20.04
N GLN A 13 12.17 4.72 -18.95
CA GLN A 13 12.80 3.42 -18.73
C GLN A 13 12.10 2.30 -19.53
N GLN A 14 12.85 1.22 -19.80
CA GLN A 14 12.37 0.04 -20.53
C GLN A 14 12.51 -1.21 -19.67
N GLY A 15 11.80 -2.30 -20.02
CA GLY A 15 11.95 -3.61 -19.38
C GLY A 15 10.84 -4.02 -18.39
N PHE A 16 9.79 -3.22 -18.22
CA PHE A 16 8.65 -3.52 -17.33
C PHE A 16 7.61 -4.49 -17.89
N GLY A 17 7.78 -4.92 -19.14
CA GLY A 17 6.80 -5.76 -19.84
C GLY A 17 5.59 -4.97 -20.33
N THR A 18 4.62 -5.70 -20.88
CA THR A 18 3.36 -5.15 -21.38
C THR A 18 2.41 -4.89 -20.22
N ILE A 19 1.69 -3.76 -20.27
CA ILE A 19 0.61 -3.47 -19.33
C ILE A 19 -0.57 -4.41 -19.66
N THR A 20 -0.99 -5.21 -18.69
CA THR A 20 -2.22 -6.00 -18.76
C THR A 20 -3.26 -5.32 -17.86
N PRO A 21 -4.16 -4.50 -18.41
CA PRO A 21 -5.24 -3.91 -17.62
C PRO A 21 -6.20 -5.01 -17.15
N ASP A 22 -6.76 -4.84 -15.96
CA ASP A 22 -7.84 -5.68 -15.46
C ASP A 22 -9.09 -5.47 -16.36
N PRO A 23 -9.67 -6.53 -16.96
CA PRO A 23 -10.75 -6.41 -17.94
C PRO A 23 -12.07 -5.88 -17.39
N ASP A 24 -12.29 -6.00 -16.08
CA ASP A 24 -13.47 -5.45 -15.39
C ASP A 24 -13.01 -4.33 -14.46
N GLU A 25 -13.82 -3.28 -14.26
CA GLU A 25 -13.52 -2.16 -13.36
C GLU A 25 -13.13 -2.66 -11.96
N ALA A 26 -11.83 -2.92 -11.76
CA ALA A 26 -11.32 -3.54 -10.55
C ALA A 26 -11.76 -2.72 -9.33
N PRO A 27 -12.16 -3.38 -8.24
CA PRO A 27 -12.61 -2.68 -7.06
C PRO A 27 -11.50 -1.73 -6.59
N ALA A 28 -11.87 -0.51 -6.18
CA ALA A 28 -10.90 0.50 -5.72
C ALA A 28 -9.97 -0.01 -4.58
N PHE A 29 -10.44 -1.02 -3.84
CA PHE A 29 -9.70 -1.76 -2.84
C PHE A 29 -9.93 -3.26 -3.05
N HIS A 30 -8.85 -4.03 -3.12
CA HIS A 30 -8.91 -5.49 -3.23
C HIS A 30 -9.05 -6.18 -1.86
N ALA A 31 -8.94 -5.42 -0.76
CA ALA A 31 -9.15 -5.89 0.61
C ALA A 31 -9.46 -4.71 1.55
N ASP A 32 -10.19 -4.97 2.64
CA ASP A 32 -10.61 -3.97 3.64
C ASP A 32 -9.46 -3.13 4.21
N TRP A 33 -8.29 -3.74 4.42
CA TRP A 33 -7.15 -3.06 5.01
C TRP A 33 -6.63 -1.93 4.09
N GLN A 34 -6.80 -2.05 2.77
CA GLN A 34 -6.39 -1.03 1.82
C GLN A 34 -7.20 0.26 1.99
N ALA A 35 -8.51 0.12 2.21
CA ALA A 35 -9.41 1.24 2.53
C ALA A 35 -9.03 1.90 3.85
N ARG A 36 -8.61 1.12 4.86
CA ARG A 36 -8.14 1.63 6.15
C ARG A 36 -6.84 2.42 6.01
N VAL A 37 -5.88 1.93 5.22
CA VAL A 37 -4.61 2.65 4.95
C VAL A 37 -4.89 3.97 4.22
N PHE A 38 -5.77 3.96 3.23
CA PHE A 38 -6.19 5.18 2.52
C PHE A 38 -6.82 6.21 3.47
N ALA A 39 -7.78 5.77 4.30
CA ALA A 39 -8.45 6.62 5.27
C ALA A 39 -7.47 7.18 6.31
N LEU A 40 -6.55 6.35 6.81
CA LEU A 40 -5.51 6.74 7.76
C LEU A 40 -4.63 7.85 7.19
N ASN A 41 -4.09 7.65 5.99
CA ASN A 41 -3.26 8.67 5.33
C ASN A 41 -4.03 9.99 5.13
N SER A 42 -5.28 9.90 4.71
CA SER A 42 -6.15 11.06 4.49
C SER A 42 -6.38 11.87 5.77
N VAL A 43 -6.64 11.18 6.90
CA VAL A 43 -6.83 11.83 8.20
C VAL A 43 -5.54 12.48 8.69
N LEU A 44 -4.40 11.80 8.58
CA LEU A 44 -3.10 12.32 9.05
C LEU A 44 -2.68 13.57 8.28
N ILE A 45 -2.88 13.60 6.96
CA ILE A 45 -2.66 14.79 6.13
C ILE A 45 -3.62 15.92 6.53
N ARG A 46 -4.92 15.62 6.68
CA ARG A 46 -5.92 16.63 7.06
C ARG A 46 -5.67 17.21 8.46
N ARG A 47 -5.07 16.43 9.36
CA ARG A 47 -4.68 16.85 10.71
C ARG A 47 -3.33 17.57 10.74
N GLY A 48 -2.60 17.62 9.62
CA GLY A 48 -1.31 18.29 9.53
C GLY A 48 -0.19 17.56 10.27
N VAL A 49 -0.33 16.26 10.52
CA VAL A 49 0.75 15.44 11.12
C VAL A 49 1.96 15.42 10.18
N TYR A 50 1.68 15.32 8.89
CA TYR A 50 2.59 15.53 7.77
C TYR A 50 1.78 16.00 6.56
N ASN A 51 2.45 16.49 5.51
CA ASN A 51 1.82 16.91 4.26
C ASN A 51 2.02 15.89 3.12
N LEU A 52 1.42 16.17 1.96
CA LEU A 52 1.48 15.27 0.80
C LEU A 52 2.89 15.11 0.21
N ASP A 53 3.71 16.15 0.30
CA ASP A 53 5.09 16.10 -0.20
C ASP A 53 5.99 15.28 0.72
N GLU A 54 5.82 15.41 2.04
CA GLU A 54 6.46 14.52 3.03
C GLU A 54 6.05 13.06 2.82
N PHE A 55 4.76 12.81 2.54
CA PHE A 55 4.26 11.47 2.22
C PHE A 55 4.90 10.90 0.95
N ARG A 56 4.97 11.68 -0.14
CA ARG A 56 5.63 11.25 -1.37
C ARG A 56 7.10 10.94 -1.13
N ASP A 57 7.83 11.83 -0.47
CA ASP A 57 9.23 11.58 -0.16
C ASP A 57 9.40 10.30 0.68
N ALA A 58 8.55 10.04 1.66
CA ALA A 58 8.59 8.80 2.43
C ALA A 58 8.33 7.54 1.59
N VAL A 59 7.41 7.58 0.62
CA VAL A 59 7.19 6.48 -0.35
C VAL A 59 8.42 6.27 -1.24
N GLU A 60 9.05 7.36 -1.67
CA GLU A 60 10.23 7.33 -2.54
C GLU A 60 11.52 6.87 -1.83
N ARG A 61 11.56 7.02 -0.50
CA ARG A 61 12.64 6.51 0.36
C ARG A 61 12.58 4.99 0.61
N VAL A 62 11.48 4.33 0.25
CA VAL A 62 11.35 2.87 0.39
C VAL A 62 12.48 2.19 -0.42
N PRO A 63 13.22 1.22 0.17
CA PRO A 63 14.31 0.54 -0.53
C PRO A 63 13.84 -0.02 -1.88
N PRO A 64 14.62 0.10 -2.97
CA PRO A 64 14.17 -0.27 -4.31
C PRO A 64 13.63 -1.69 -4.45
N ARG A 65 14.24 -2.64 -3.74
CA ARG A 65 13.79 -4.04 -3.71
C ARG A 65 12.38 -4.16 -3.12
N ASP A 66 12.13 -3.50 -2.00
CA ASP A 66 10.87 -3.58 -1.28
C ASP A 66 9.79 -2.77 -2.01
N TYR A 67 10.15 -1.65 -2.63
CA TYR A 67 9.25 -0.84 -3.45
C TYR A 67 8.68 -1.63 -4.63
N LEU A 68 9.52 -2.41 -5.32
CA LEU A 68 9.10 -3.21 -6.48
C LEU A 68 8.36 -4.49 -6.08
N ALA A 69 8.63 -5.02 -4.90
CA ALA A 69 7.94 -6.21 -4.37
C ALA A 69 6.59 -5.88 -3.71
N ALA A 70 6.43 -4.68 -3.18
CA ALA A 70 5.23 -4.27 -2.45
C ALA A 70 4.10 -3.82 -3.38
N SER A 71 2.88 -4.19 -3.02
CA SER A 71 1.66 -3.63 -3.59
C SER A 71 1.54 -2.12 -3.34
N TYR A 72 0.59 -1.48 -4.03
CA TYR A 72 0.38 -0.04 -3.92
C TYR A 72 0.13 0.44 -2.49
N TYR A 73 -0.81 -0.20 -1.77
CA TYR A 73 -1.17 0.21 -0.42
C TYR A 73 -0.17 -0.27 0.65
N GLU A 74 0.66 -1.28 0.37
CA GLU A 74 1.80 -1.63 1.24
C GLU A 74 2.85 -0.52 1.24
N ARG A 75 3.17 0.06 0.08
CA ARG A 75 4.07 1.22 0.00
C ARG A 75 3.53 2.42 0.77
N TRP A 76 2.21 2.65 0.71
CA TRP A 76 1.56 3.68 1.51
C TRP A 76 1.70 3.42 3.00
N LEU A 77 1.38 2.20 3.45
CA LEU A 77 1.48 1.85 4.87
C LEU A 77 2.91 1.99 5.39
N THR A 78 3.92 1.57 4.61
CA THR A 78 5.33 1.76 4.95
C THR A 78 5.67 3.24 5.14
N ALA A 79 5.25 4.11 4.20
CA ALA A 79 5.48 5.55 4.29
C ALA A 79 4.78 6.19 5.50
N VAL A 80 3.53 5.79 5.79
CA VAL A 80 2.79 6.26 6.98
C VAL A 80 3.53 5.87 8.27
N LYS A 81 3.99 4.62 8.39
CA LYS A 81 4.75 4.16 9.57
C LYS A 81 6.05 4.93 9.74
N THR A 82 6.79 5.15 8.66
CA THR A 82 8.03 5.96 8.67
C THR A 82 7.76 7.35 9.19
N LEU A 83 6.76 8.05 8.65
CA LEU A 83 6.44 9.41 9.07
C LEU A 83 5.94 9.47 10.51
N LEU A 84 5.10 8.53 10.95
CA LEU A 84 4.65 8.50 12.34
C LEU A 84 5.80 8.31 13.33
N ARG A 85 6.81 7.48 12.99
CA ARG A 85 8.04 7.35 13.79
C ARG A 85 8.86 8.65 13.79
N GLU A 86 9.06 9.26 12.62
CA GLU A 86 9.80 10.53 12.50
C GLU A 86 9.14 11.68 13.28
N LYS A 87 7.80 11.66 13.39
CA LYS A 87 7.04 12.63 14.19
C LYS A 87 6.90 12.23 15.67
N GLY A 88 7.48 11.10 16.10
CA GLY A 88 7.39 10.59 17.47
C GLY A 88 5.99 10.13 17.89
N ALA A 89 5.10 9.89 16.92
CA ALA A 89 3.72 9.43 17.14
C ALA A 89 3.60 7.89 17.15
N LEU A 90 4.65 7.19 16.75
CA LEU A 90 4.79 5.75 16.83
C LEU A 90 6.16 5.43 17.45
N GLU A 91 6.18 4.61 18.49
CA GLU A 91 7.43 4.17 19.12
C GLU A 91 8.17 3.16 18.22
N ASP A 92 9.50 3.10 18.37
CA ASP A 92 10.31 2.03 17.79
C ASP A 92 10.05 0.73 18.55
N THR A 93 8.91 0.10 18.28
CA THR A 93 8.64 -1.26 18.73
C THR A 93 9.31 -2.25 17.77
N GLU A 94 9.68 -3.44 18.28
CA GLU A 94 10.20 -4.57 17.50
C GLU A 94 9.33 -4.85 16.25
N PRO A 95 9.87 -5.50 15.19
CA PRO A 95 9.21 -5.60 13.89
C PRO A 95 7.74 -5.97 14.03
N ASP A 96 6.93 -5.00 13.60
CA ASP A 96 5.48 -4.99 13.68
C ASP A 96 4.92 -6.30 13.13
N GLU A 97 4.18 -7.07 13.94
CA GLU A 97 3.44 -8.28 13.53
C GLU A 97 2.50 -8.02 12.33
N LEU A 98 2.25 -6.74 11.99
CA LEU A 98 1.58 -6.34 10.76
C LEU A 98 2.35 -6.68 9.47
N THR A 99 3.67 -6.90 9.58
CA THR A 99 4.54 -7.42 8.50
C THR A 99 4.43 -8.94 8.39
N GLU A 100 4.06 -9.60 9.49
CA GLU A 100 3.77 -11.03 9.59
C GLU A 100 2.27 -11.27 9.77
N LEU A 101 1.46 -10.73 8.85
CA LEU A 101 0.09 -11.18 8.67
C LEU A 101 0.09 -12.32 7.63
N PRO A 102 0.32 -13.59 8.01
CA PRO A 102 -0.04 -14.70 7.14
C PRO A 102 -1.56 -14.66 7.01
N GLU A 103 -2.06 -14.43 5.80
CA GLU A 103 -3.36 -14.81 5.23
C GLU A 103 -4.64 -14.75 6.10
N ARG A 104 -4.62 -14.14 7.29
CA ARG A 104 -5.75 -14.10 8.23
C ARG A 104 -6.80 -13.06 7.88
N PHE A 105 -6.58 -12.36 6.76
CA PHE A 105 -7.56 -11.48 6.12
C PHE A 105 -7.99 -12.01 4.74
N GLY A 106 -7.63 -13.27 4.40
CA GLY A 106 -8.05 -13.95 3.18
C GLY A 106 -9.07 -15.06 3.47
N ALA A 107 -10.11 -15.09 2.63
CA ALA A 107 -11.15 -16.12 2.52
C ALA A 107 -12.31 -16.08 3.55
N GLU A 108 -13.18 -15.07 3.43
CA GLU A 108 -14.60 -15.41 3.32
C GLU A 108 -14.90 -15.60 1.83
N THR A 109 -14.52 -16.76 1.30
CA THR A 109 -15.17 -17.25 0.07
C THR A 109 -16.61 -17.53 0.45
N SER A 110 -17.50 -16.60 0.12
CA SER A 110 -18.94 -16.87 0.08
C SER A 110 -19.17 -17.96 -0.95
N THR A 111 -19.07 -19.21 -0.51
CA THR A 111 -19.62 -20.34 -1.24
C THR A 111 -21.08 -20.36 -0.86
N ASP A 112 -21.88 -19.53 -1.54
CA ASP A 112 -23.33 -19.68 -1.47
C ASP A 112 -23.70 -20.85 -2.39
N THR A 113 -23.79 -22.03 -1.79
CA THR A 113 -24.43 -23.21 -2.36
C THR A 113 -25.78 -23.36 -1.66
N GLU A 114 -26.81 -23.62 -2.48
CA GLU A 114 -28.23 -23.89 -2.15
C GLU A 114 -29.01 -22.66 -1.68
N ARG A 115 -30.17 -22.30 -2.26
CA ARG A 115 -31.24 -23.05 -2.94
C ARG A 115 -32.11 -22.01 -3.64
N ASP A 116 -32.74 -22.37 -4.77
CA ASP A 116 -34.16 -22.10 -4.98
C ASP A 116 -34.68 -22.91 -6.17
N GLU A 117 -35.21 -24.06 -5.79
CA GLU A 117 -36.33 -24.75 -6.41
C GLU A 117 -37.50 -23.80 -6.70
N HIS A 118 -37.83 -23.50 -7.97
CA HIS A 118 -39.21 -23.19 -8.41
C HIS A 118 -39.34 -23.09 -9.95
N GLY A 119 -40.28 -23.86 -10.51
CA GLY A 119 -40.91 -23.60 -11.82
C GLY A 119 -40.90 -24.75 -12.81
#